data_AF-A0A5S9MHP5-F1
#
_entry.id   AF-A0A5S9MHP5-F1
#
_cell.length_a   1.000
_cell.length_b   1.000
_cell.length_c   1.000
_cell.angle_alpha   90.00
_cell.angle_beta   90.00
_cell.angle_gamma   90.00
#
_symmetry.space_group_name_H-M   'P 1'
#
loop_
_entity.id
_entity.type
_entity.pdbx_description
1 polymer ?
#
loop_
_entity_poly.entity_id
_entity_poly.type
_entity_poly.pdbx_seq_one_letter_code
_entity_poly.pdbx_strand_id
1 'polypeptide(L)'
;MLGVGGVGSFAVEALARSGVGRIVLVDKDDIDITNVNRQLPALLSTVGQPKVDLMQARIADINPECEVVALKMFFIQRKHTSNFLSIRLIMSLMPQIPFTIKFI
;
A
#
# COMPACT_ATOMS: atom_id res chain seq x y z
N MET A 1 -1.72 -3.60 -2.81
CA MET A 1 -1.96 -3.45 -1.36
C MET A 1 -3.15 -2.54 -1.15
N LEU A 2 -4.21 -3.06 -0.53
CA LEU A 2 -5.38 -2.27 -0.09
C LEU A 2 -5.21 -1.97 1.41
N GLY A 3 -4.87 -0.72 1.71
CA GLY A 3 -4.49 -0.22 3.03
C GLY A 3 -2.98 -0.27 3.26
N VAL A 4 -2.40 0.87 3.65
CA VAL A 4 -0.98 1.08 3.97
C VAL A 4 -0.85 1.44 5.46
N GLY A 5 -1.64 0.74 6.29
CA GLY A 5 -1.61 0.83 7.74
C GLY A 5 -0.58 -0.10 8.39
N GLY A 6 -0.79 -0.48 9.66
CA GLY A 6 0.23 -1.13 10.48
C GLY A 6 0.67 -2.54 10.05
N VAL A 7 -0.09 -3.21 9.18
CA VAL A 7 0.36 -4.46 8.55
C VAL A 7 0.76 -4.21 7.10
N GLY A 8 -0.05 -3.42 6.39
CA GLY A 8 0.15 -3.14 4.96
C GLY A 8 1.47 -2.46 4.65
N SER A 9 1.90 -1.53 5.49
CA SER A 9 3.17 -0.83 5.29
C SER A 9 4.37 -1.77 5.35
N PHE A 10 4.37 -2.73 6.28
CA PHE A 10 5.45 -3.72 6.40
C PHE A 10 5.38 -4.79 5.31
N ALA A 11 4.17 -5.21 4.93
CA ALA A 11 4.00 -6.14 3.81
C ALA A 11 4.55 -5.54 2.51
N VAL A 12 4.26 -4.27 2.24
CA VAL A 12 4.76 -3.55 1.06
C VAL A 12 6.28 -3.42 1.08
N GLU A 13 6.87 -3.06 2.22
CA GLU A 13 8.33 -3.03 2.41
C GLU A 13 8.96 -4.39 2.11
N ALA A 14 8.38 -5.47 2.65
CA ALA A 14 8.87 -6.82 2.43
C ALA A 14 8.80 -7.22 0.95
N LEU A 15 7.69 -6.94 0.27
CA LEU A 15 7.53 -7.20 -1.17
C LEU A 15 8.57 -6.47 -2.01
N ALA A 16 8.80 -5.18 -1.72
CA ALA A 16 9.82 -4.38 -2.40
C ALA A 16 11.22 -4.99 -2.23
N ARG A 17 11.57 -5.38 -1.00
CA ARG A 17 12.86 -6.03 -0.68
C ARG A 17 12.99 -7.43 -1.25
N SER A 18 11.89 -8.11 -1.56
CA SER A 18 11.88 -9.42 -2.22
C SER A 18 11.90 -9.34 -3.76
N GLY A 19 12.05 -8.15 -4.34
CA GLY A 19 12.18 -7.99 -5.79
C GLY A 19 10.85 -8.04 -6.56
N VAL A 20 9.71 -7.77 -5.91
CA VAL A 20 8.45 -7.59 -6.62
C VAL A 20 8.54 -6.36 -7.52
N GLY A 21 8.48 -6.56 -8.84
CA GLY A 21 8.72 -5.49 -9.81
C GLY A 21 7.59 -4.47 -9.99
N ARG A 22 6.39 -4.74 -9.48
CA ARG A 22 5.25 -3.81 -9.57
C ARG A 22 4.32 -3.88 -8.37
N ILE A 23 4.04 -2.75 -7.73
CA ILE A 23 3.20 -2.66 -6.53
C ILE A 23 2.18 -1.52 -6.68
N VAL A 24 0.89 -1.85 -6.58
CA VAL A 24 -0.17 -0.84 -6.51
C VAL A 24 -0.57 -0.61 -5.05
N LEU A 25 -0.51 0.63 -4.57
CA LEU A 25 -0.87 1.02 -3.21
C LEU A 25 -2.19 1.79 -3.24
N VAL A 26 -3.13 1.41 -2.36
CA VAL A 26 -4.40 2.11 -2.21
C VAL A 26 -4.63 2.41 -0.74
N ASP A 27 -4.59 3.68 -0.35
CA ASP A 27 -4.96 4.16 0.97
C ASP A 27 -5.33 5.64 0.85
N LYS A 28 -6.40 6.07 1.51
CA LYS A 28 -6.83 7.47 1.45
C LYS A 28 -6.15 8.34 2.50
N ASP A 29 -5.64 7.71 3.57
CA ASP A 29 -5.31 8.40 4.81
C ASP A 29 -3.93 9.07 4.70
N ASP A 30 -3.77 10.15 5.46
CA ASP A 30 -2.49 10.77 5.78
C ASP A 30 -1.92 10.15 7.07
N ILE A 31 -0.63 10.36 7.32
CA ILE A 31 0.00 9.96 8.59
C ILE A 31 -0.58 10.80 9.74
N ASP A 32 -1.15 10.12 10.72
CA ASP A 32 -1.54 10.72 12.00
C ASP A 32 -0.49 10.42 13.08
N ILE A 33 -0.34 11.30 14.07
CA ILE A 33 0.61 11.12 15.17
C ILE A 33 0.41 9.79 15.92
N THR A 34 -0.84 9.34 16.05
CA THR A 34 -1.18 8.06 16.69
C THR A 34 -0.70 6.85 15.89
N ASN A 35 -0.25 7.02 14.65
CA ASN A 35 0.20 5.94 13.78
C ASN A 35 1.66 5.54 14.04
N VAL A 36 2.45 6.42 14.66
CA VAL A 36 3.90 6.24 14.92
C VAL A 36 4.19 4.95 15.69
N ASN A 37 3.28 4.51 16.55
CA ASN A 37 3.46 3.30 17.35
C ASN A 37 3.39 1.98 16.55
N ARG A 38 2.93 2.00 15.28
CA ARG A 38 2.63 0.75 14.56
C ARG A 38 2.69 0.81 13.04
N GLN A 39 2.96 1.95 12.41
CA GLN A 39 2.99 2.07 10.95
C GLN A 39 4.39 2.46 10.48
N LEU A 40 4.93 1.71 9.52
CA LEU A 40 6.31 1.88 9.05
C LEU A 40 6.63 3.30 8.54
N PRO A 41 5.80 3.97 7.71
CA PRO A 41 6.10 5.32 7.23
C PRO A 41 5.80 6.43 8.25
N ALA A 42 5.28 6.10 9.45
CA ALA A 42 4.89 7.09 10.45
C ALA A 42 6.07 7.50 11.33
N LEU A 43 6.66 8.64 10.99
CA LEU A 43 7.69 9.33 11.77
C LEU A 43 7.12 10.70 12.17
N LEU A 44 7.70 11.33 13.19
CA LEU A 44 7.28 12.69 13.59
C LEU A 44 7.41 13.69 12.43
N SER A 45 8.43 13.51 11.57
CA SER A 45 8.67 14.35 10.39
C SER A 45 7.68 14.11 9.24
N THR A 46 6.93 13.02 9.27
CA THR A 46 6.03 12.62 8.17
C THR A 46 4.55 12.79 8.51
N VAL A 47 4.22 13.27 9.71
CA VAL A 47 2.83 13.58 10.11
C VAL A 47 2.18 14.57 9.14
N GLY A 48 0.95 14.28 8.74
CA GLY A 48 0.17 15.06 7.77
C GLY A 48 0.45 14.73 6.30
N GLN A 49 1.45 13.89 6.00
CA GLN A 49 1.76 13.51 4.62
C GLN A 49 0.99 12.24 4.19
N PRO A 50 0.70 12.07 2.89
CA PRO A 50 -0.01 10.89 2.38
C PRO A 50 0.77 9.60 2.57
N LYS A 51 0.10 8.57 3.11
CA LYS A 51 0.72 7.26 3.35
C LYS A 51 1.24 6.61 2.08
N VAL A 52 0.43 6.66 1.03
CA VAL A 52 0.76 6.04 -0.27
C VAL A 52 1.97 6.71 -0.92
N ASP A 53 2.09 8.04 -0.82
CA ASP A 53 3.18 8.80 -1.44
C ASP A 53 4.50 8.56 -0.68
N LEU A 54 4.45 8.57 0.65
CA LEU A 54 5.62 8.23 1.49
C LEU A 54 6.14 6.82 1.21
N MET A 55 5.23 5.85 1.09
CA MET A 55 5.64 4.48 0.79
C MET A 55 6.15 4.34 -0.64
N GLN A 56 5.59 5.07 -1.61
CA GLN A 56 6.12 5.09 -2.97
C GLN A 56 7.57 5.60 -2.99
N ALA A 57 7.84 6.74 -2.36
CA ALA A 57 9.19 7.29 -2.26
C ALA A 57 10.14 6.31 -1.56
N ARG A 58 9.71 5.75 -0.43
CA ARG A 58 10.49 4.76 0.32
C ARG A 58 10.83 3.51 -0.50
N ILE A 59 9.90 3.01 -1.31
CA ILE A 59 10.15 1.84 -2.16
C ILE A 59 11.12 2.21 -3.29
N ALA A 60 11.01 3.40 -3.88
CA ALA A 60 11.95 3.86 -4.89
C ALA A 60 13.40 3.90 -4.35
N ASP A 61 13.58 4.27 -3.07
CA ASP A 61 14.90 4.21 -2.41
C ASP A 61 15.40 2.78 -2.17
N ILE A 62 14.49 1.80 -2.00
CA ILE A 62 14.83 0.39 -1.75
C ILE A 62 15.10 -0.37 -3.05
N ASN A 63 14.25 -0.18 -4.04
CA ASN A 63 14.28 -0.87 -5.32
C ASN A 63 13.82 0.11 -6.42
N PRO A 64 14.75 0.85 -7.04
CA PRO A 64 14.44 1.81 -8.10
C PRO A 64 13.77 1.21 -9.35
N GLU A 65 13.90 -0.11 -9.55
CA GLU A 65 13.28 -0.82 -10.67
C GLU A 65 11.83 -1.23 -10.37
N CYS A 66 11.36 -1.07 -9.13
CA CYS A 66 9.99 -1.37 -8.75
C CYS A 66 9.03 -0.27 -9.25
N GLU A 67 8.09 -0.62 -10.13
CA GLU A 67 7.02 0.28 -10.54
C GLU A 67 5.97 0.36 -9.42
N VAL A 68 5.91 1.50 -8.73
CA VAL A 68 4.91 1.73 -7.67
C VAL A 68 3.84 2.71 -8.14
N VAL A 69 2.58 2.28 -8.07
CA VAL A 69 1.41 3.11 -8.37
C VAL A 69 0.72 3.49 -7.06
N ALA A 70 0.83 4.74 -6.65
CA ALA A 70 0.18 5.29 -5.46
C ALA A 70 -1.22 5.83 -5.79
N LEU A 71 -2.25 5.30 -5.14
CA LEU A 71 -3.64 5.71 -5.31
C LEU A 71 -4.22 6.19 -3.97
N LYS A 72 -4.27 7.52 -3.79
CA LYS A 72 -4.86 8.14 -2.60
C LYS A 72 -6.39 8.11 -2.65
N MET A 73 -6.99 6.95 -2.39
CA MET A 73 -8.44 6.76 -2.46
C MET A 73 -8.93 5.62 -1.57
N PHE A 74 -10.25 5.58 -1.35
CA PHE A 74 -10.91 4.38 -0.82
C PHE A 74 -11.10 3.34 -1.93
N PHE A 75 -10.82 2.08 -1.61
CA PHE A 75 -11.24 0.99 -2.47
C PHE A 75 -12.71 0.62 -2.19
N ILE A 76 -13.53 0.63 -3.26
CA ILE A 76 -14.92 0.16 -3.24
C ILE A 76 -15.05 -1.00 -4.22
N GLN A 77 -15.24 -2.21 -3.71
CA GLN A 77 -15.23 -3.45 -4.50
C GLN A 77 -16.13 -3.36 -5.74
N ARG A 78 -17.41 -3.01 -5.58
CA ARG A 78 -18.37 -2.95 -6.71
C ARG A 78 -17.99 -1.96 -7.82
N LYS A 79 -17.23 -0.90 -7.52
CA LYS A 79 -16.86 0.13 -8.50
C LYS A 79 -15.52 -0.11 -9.15
N HIS A 80 -14.57 -0.69 -8.41
CA HIS A 80 -13.17 -0.73 -8.84
C HIS A 80 -12.73 -2.10 -9.33
N THR A 81 -13.55 -3.16 -9.25
CA THR A 81 -13.11 -4.51 -9.69
C THR A 81 -12.54 -4.51 -11.12
N SER A 82 -13.16 -3.77 -12.04
CA SER A 82 -12.72 -3.58 -13.44
C SER A 82 -11.31 -3.01 -13.57
N ASN A 83 -10.94 -2.07 -12.70
CA ASN A 83 -9.67 -1.34 -12.78
C ASN A 83 -8.49 -2.16 -12.23
N PHE A 84 -8.77 -3.24 -11.48
CA PHE A 84 -7.78 -4.06 -10.80
C PHE A 84 -7.72 -5.49 -11.39
N LEU A 85 -8.44 -5.75 -12.49
CA LEU A 85 -8.55 -7.07 -13.14
C LEU A 85 -7.23 -7.58 -13.75
N SER A 86 -6.29 -6.68 -14.07
CA SER A 86 -4.94 -7.04 -14.58
C SER A 86 -3.89 -7.19 -13.49
N ILE A 87 -4.24 -7.01 -12.21
CA ILE A 87 -3.28 -7.08 -11.10
C ILE A 87 -3.09 -8.54 -10.67
N ARG A 88 -1.85 -9.00 -10.77
CA ARG A 88 -1.42 -10.37 -10.45
C ARG A 88 -1.49 -10.74 -8.98
N LEU A 89 -1.53 -9.75 -8.08
CA LEU A 89 -1.60 -9.97 -6.64
C LEU A 89 -2.33 -8.82 -5.94
N ILE A 90 -3.47 -9.13 -5.30
CA ILE A 90 -4.18 -8.18 -4.44
C ILE A 90 -4.05 -8.65 -3.00
N MET A 91 -3.27 -7.92 -2.19
CA MET A 91 -3.27 -8.09 -0.73
C MET A 91 -4.24 -7.08 -0.12
N SER A 92 -5.27 -7.59 0.58
CA SER A 92 -6.28 -6.81 1.28
C SER A 92 -6.40 -7.28 2.72
N LEU A 93 -6.43 -6.34 3.66
CA LEU A 93 -6.65 -6.60 5.08
C LEU A 93 -7.91 -5.90 5.59
N MET A 94 -8.74 -5.36 4.68
CA MET A 94 -10.02 -4.78 5.05
C MET A 94 -11.03 -5.91 5.31
N PRO A 95 -11.77 -5.90 6.43
CA PRO A 95 -12.70 -6.98 6.81
C PRO A 95 -13.84 -7.20 5.80
N GLN A 96 -14.11 -6.21 4.93
CA GLN A 96 -15.17 -6.26 3.92
C GLN A 96 -14.73 -6.92 2.60
N ILE A 97 -13.45 -7.24 2.44
CA ILE A 97 -12.91 -7.91 1.26
C ILE A 97 -12.22 -9.18 1.77
N PRO A 98 -12.75 -10.39 1.49
CA PRO A 98 -12.10 -11.62 1.92
C PRO A 98 -10.65 -11.61 1.47
N PHE A 99 -9.73 -11.98 2.36
CA PHE A 99 -8.30 -12.13 2.04
C PHE A 99 -8.18 -13.03 0.82
N THR A 100 -7.96 -12.42 -0.33
CA THR A 100 -7.98 -13.13 -1.61
C THR A 100 -6.64 -12.88 -2.27
N ILE A 101 -5.70 -13.78 -2.01
CA ILE A 101 -4.53 -13.92 -2.88
C ILE A 101 -5.05 -14.55 -4.18
N LYS A 102 -5.45 -13.70 -5.13
CA LYS A 102 -5.73 -14.14 -6.50
C LYS A 102 -4.40 -14.20 -7.24
N PHE A 103 -3.84 -15.39 -7.36
CA PHE A 103 -2.92 -15.69 -8.45
C PHE A 103 -3.79 -15.96 -9.68
N ILE A 104 -3.70 -15.10 -10.70
CA ILE A 104 -4.10 -15.45 -12.06
C ILE A 104 -2.91 -16.07 -12.79
#